data_AF-A0A937VAQ0-F1
#
_entry.id   AF-A0A937VAQ0-F1
#
_cell.length_a   1.000
_cell.length_b   1.000
_cell.length_c   1.000
_cell.angle_alpha   90.00
_cell.angle_beta   90.00
_cell.angle_gamma   90.00
#
_symmetry.space_group_name_H-M   'P 1'
#
loop_
_entity.id
_entity.type
_entity.pdbx_description
1 polymer ?
#
loop_
_entity_poly.entity_id
_entity_poly.type
_entity_poly.pdbx_seq_one_letter_code
_entity_poly.pdbx_strand_id
1 'polypeptide(L)' 'ALAAQDPAPAVRMGAVRALAMNEDPGAIPALYAALEDPSSMVEYWAGEGLERRGLGMVYFQP' A
#
# COMPACT_ATOMS: atom_id res chain seq x y z
N ALA A 1 -23.56 -5.58 16.71
CA ALA A 1 -22.42 -4.65 16.79
C ALA A 1 -21.39 -5.04 15.73
N LEU A 2 -21.39 -4.36 14.57
CA LEU A 2 -20.49 -4.62 13.45
C LEU A 2 -19.14 -3.93 13.69
N ALA A 3 -18.37 -4.42 14.66
CA ALA A 3 -17.03 -3.94 14.98
C ALA A 3 -15.95 -4.56 14.07
N ALA A 4 -16.24 -4.75 12.78
CA ALA A 4 -15.41 -5.54 11.85
C ALA A 4 -15.07 -4.78 10.56
N GLN A 5 -14.99 -3.45 10.61
CA GLN A 5 -14.89 -2.64 9.38
C GLN A 5 -13.48 -2.14 9.04
N ASP A 6 -12.46 -2.44 9.85
CA ASP A 6 -11.09 -2.18 9.42
C ASP A 6 -10.14 -3.24 10.02
N PRO A 7 -9.48 -4.08 9.20
CA PRO A 7 -8.49 -5.01 9.71
C PRO A 7 -7.36 -4.27 10.43
N ALA A 8 -6.86 -4.85 11.52
CA ALA A 8 -5.76 -4.27 12.29
C ALA A 8 -4.59 -3.86 11.35
N PRO A 9 -3.86 -2.77 11.63
CA PRO A 9 -2.82 -2.25 10.74
C PRO A 9 -1.80 -3.31 10.26
N ALA A 10 -1.48 -4.28 11.11
CA ALA A 10 -0.57 -5.37 10.77
C ALA A 10 -1.09 -6.27 9.62
N VAL A 11 -2.41 -6.48 9.55
CA VAL A 11 -3.05 -7.29 8.49
C VAL A 11 -3.03 -6.52 7.17
N ARG A 12 -3.35 -5.22 7.18
CA ARG A 12 -3.27 -4.37 5.99
C ARG A 12 -1.85 -4.29 5.46
N MET A 13 -0.89 -4.10 6.35
CA MET A 13 0.53 -4.09 6.02
C MET A 13 0.98 -5.41 5.36
N GLY A 14 0.56 -6.56 5.90
CA GLY A 14 0.85 -7.85 5.28
C GLY A 14 0.29 -7.98 3.86
N ALA A 15 -0.95 -7.50 3.64
CA ALA A 15 -1.58 -7.51 2.33
C ALA A 15 -0.86 -6.58 1.34
N VAL A 16 -0.58 -5.34 1.73
CA VAL A 16 0.09 -4.35 0.87
C VAL A 16 1.53 -4.76 0.57
N ARG A 17 2.25 -5.34 1.53
CA ARG A 17 3.58 -5.92 1.30
C ARG A 17 3.52 -7.04 0.25
N ALA A 18 2.53 -7.92 0.31
CA ALA A 18 2.38 -8.99 -0.68
C ALA A 18 2.09 -8.42 -2.07
N LEU A 19 1.24 -7.39 -2.17
CA LEU A 19 0.96 -6.68 -3.42
C LEU A 19 2.21 -5.98 -3.98
N ALA A 20 2.99 -5.34 -3.12
CA ALA A 20 4.22 -4.65 -3.50
C ALA A 20 5.28 -5.61 -4.06
N MET A 21 5.36 -6.83 -3.51
CA MET A 21 6.28 -7.88 -3.95
C MET A 21 5.77 -8.67 -5.15
N ASN A 22 4.47 -8.65 -5.44
CA ASN A 22 3.93 -9.24 -6.66
C ASN A 22 4.29 -8.36 -7.88
N GLU A 23 4.41 -8.94 -9.06
CA GLU A 23 4.65 -8.23 -10.33
C GLU A 23 3.34 -7.94 -11.10
N ASP A 24 2.19 -8.33 -10.54
CA ASP A 24 0.87 -8.08 -11.13
C ASP A 24 0.62 -6.57 -11.32
N PRO A 25 0.42 -6.07 -12.56
CA PRO A 25 0.02 -4.70 -12.81
C PRO A 25 -1.34 -4.34 -12.20
N GLY A 26 -2.21 -5.33 -11.99
CA GLY A 26 -3.52 -5.16 -11.33
C GLY A 26 -3.42 -4.70 -9.87
N ALA A 27 -2.24 -4.80 -9.25
CA ALA A 27 -1.99 -4.31 -7.90
C ALA A 27 -1.84 -2.78 -7.81
N ILE A 28 -1.57 -2.09 -8.94
CA ILE A 28 -1.27 -0.65 -8.95
C ILE A 28 -2.38 0.20 -8.29
N PRO A 29 -3.68 0.03 -8.61
CA PRO A 29 -4.73 0.81 -7.95
C PRO A 29 -4.79 0.58 -6.43
N ALA A 30 -4.55 -0.65 -5.98
CA ALA A 30 -4.55 -0.99 -4.55
C ALA A 30 -3.34 -0.39 -3.82
N LEU A 31 -2.17 -0.35 -4.47
CA LEU A 31 -0.97 0.31 -3.94
C LEU A 31 -1.19 1.83 -3.84
N TYR A 32 -1.79 2.48 -4.84
CA TYR A 32 -2.13 3.91 -4.74
C TYR A 32 -3.08 4.22 -3.59
N ALA A 33 -4.12 3.41 -3.39
CA ALA A 33 -5.03 3.59 -2.26
C ALA A 33 -4.34 3.40 -0.90
N ALA A 34 -3.34 2.52 -0.83
CA ALA A 34 -2.59 2.24 0.40
C ALA A 34 -1.61 3.36 0.82
N LEU A 35 -1.34 4.34 -0.06
CA LEU A 35 -0.56 5.52 0.30
C LEU A 35 -1.31 6.50 1.21
N GLU A 36 -2.64 6.42 1.22
CA GLU A 36 -3.48 7.21 2.11
C GLU A 36 -3.78 6.47 3.44
N ASP A 37 -3.17 5.31 3.66
CA ASP A 37 -3.37 4.53 4.90
C ASP A 37 -2.74 5.27 6.10
N PRO A 38 -3.44 5.36 7.25
CA PRO A 38 -2.91 6.03 8.44
C PRO A 38 -1.68 5.33 9.03
N SER A 39 -1.38 4.09 8.64
CA SER A 39 -0.19 3.37 9.05
C SER A 39 0.99 3.69 8.12
N SER A 40 2.02 4.35 8.64
CA SER A 40 3.25 4.63 7.89
C SER A 40 3.93 3.37 7.34
N MET A 41 3.70 2.21 7.95
CA MET A 41 4.23 0.95 7.44
C MET A 41 3.47 0.46 6.20
N VAL A 42 2.16 0.70 6.13
CA VAL A 42 1.34 0.41 4.96
C VAL A 42 1.72 1.35 3.82
N GLU A 43 1.79 2.65 4.11
CA GLU A 43 2.24 3.69 3.18
C GLU A 43 3.63 3.38 2.60
N TYR A 44 4.59 2.99 3.44
CA TYR A 44 5.93 2.60 3.00
C TYR A 44 5.92 1.45 1.97
N TRP A 45 5.19 0.36 2.26
CA TRP A 45 5.11 -0.77 1.34
C TRP A 45 4.39 -0.43 0.04
N ALA A 46 3.41 0.48 0.10
CA ALA A 46 2.75 1.00 -1.09
C ALA A 46 3.73 1.77 -1.98
N GLY A 47 4.54 2.66 -1.39
CA GLY A 47 5.61 3.39 -2.09
C GLY A 47 6.62 2.46 -2.75
N GLU A 48 7.17 1.50 -1.99
CA GLU A 48 8.08 0.48 -2.51
C GLU A 48 7.50 -0.31 -3.69
N GLY A 49 6.22 -0.70 -3.59
CA GLY A 49 5.53 -1.44 -4.65
C GLY A 49 5.41 -0.66 -5.95
N LEU A 50 5.22 0.66 -5.87
CA LEU A 50 5.15 1.57 -7.00
C LEU A 50 6.54 1.90 -7.56
N GLU A 51 7.54 2.14 -6.70
CA GLU A 51 8.94 2.36 -7.10
C GLU A 51 9.48 1.21 -7.92
N ARG A 52 9.26 -0.03 -7.47
CA ARG A 52 9.67 -1.27 -8.18
C ARG A 52 9.08 -1.38 -9.58
N ARG A 53 7.95 -0.73 -9.82
CA ARG A 53 7.27 -0.69 -11.12
C ARG A 53 7.67 0.51 -11.98
N GLY A 54 8.62 1.33 -11.52
CA GLY A 54 9.02 2.57 -12.19
C GLY A 54 8.03 3.71 -12.02
N LEU A 55 7.07 3.59 -11.10
CA LEU A 55 6.04 4.60 -10.78
C LEU A 55 6.41 5.44 -9.55
N GLY A 56 7.63 5.27 -9.04
CA GLY A 56 8.15 5.92 -7.83
C GLY A 56 8.46 7.41 -7.94
N MET A 57 8.48 7.96 -9.16
CA MET A 57 8.66 9.39 -9.34
C MET A 57 7.32 10.07 -9.09
N VAL A 58 7.28 10.92 -8.06
CA VAL A 58 6.17 11.76 -7.58
C VAL A 58 5.51 11.22 -6.30
N TYR A 59 6.24 11.23 -5.19
CA TYR A 59 5.65 11.59 -3.88
C TYR A 59 6.59 12.58 -3.17
N PHE A 60 6.62 13.81 -3.68
CA PHE A 60 7.08 14.97 -2.90
C PHE A 60 5.81 15.69 -2.45
N GLN A 61 5.33 15.41 -1.23
CA GLN A 61 4.39 16.31 -0.57
C GLN A 61 5.21 17.48 -0.01
N PRO A 62 5.00 18.73 -0.46
CA PRO A 62 5.52 19.90 0.24
C PRO A 62 4.89 20.05 1.64
#